data_AF-J9G6K1-F1
#
_entry.id   AF-J9G6K1-F1
#
_cell.length_a   1.000
_cell.length_b   1.000
_cell.length_c   1.000
_cell.angle_alpha   90.00
_cell.angle_beta   90.00
_cell.angle_gamma   90.00
#
_symmetry.space_group_name_H-M   'P 1'
#
loop_
_entity.id
_entity.type
_entity.pdbx_description
1 polymer ?
#
loop_
_entity_poly.entity_id
_entity_poly.type
_entity_poly.pdbx_seq_one_letter_code
_entity_poly.pdbx_strand_id
1 'polypeptide(L)' 'MSSVIVFAGTTEGRELAAFFAENQIPVVICVATEYGEAVLENVSQLEIHRGRLDAEEMKQ' A
#
# COMPACT_ATOMS: atom_id res chain seq x y z
N MET A 1 -14.86 -4.48 -11.84
CA MET A 1 -14.15 -3.50 -10.99
C MET A 1 -12.70 -3.93 -10.96
N SER A 2 -11.77 -3.03 -11.28
CA SER A 2 -10.34 -3.31 -11.12
C SER A 2 -9.92 -2.83 -9.73
N SER A 3 -9.37 -3.72 -8.91
CA SER A 3 -8.76 -3.35 -7.65
C SER A 3 -7.42 -2.67 -7.92
N VAL A 4 -7.15 -1.54 -7.25
CA VAL A 4 -5.86 -0.85 -7.35
C VAL A 4 -4.90 -1.47 -6.33
N ILE A 5 -3.71 -1.82 -6.78
CA ILE A 5 -2.58 -2.21 -5.93
C ILE A 5 -1.45 -1.20 -6.15
N VAL A 6 -0.85 -0.73 -5.06
CA VAL A 6 0.33 0.14 -5.09
C VAL A 6 1.46 -0.56 -4.33
N PHE A 7 2.54 -0.87 -5.03
CA PHE A 7 3.79 -1.27 -4.40
C PHE A 7 4.53 -0.01 -3.95
N ALA A 8 4.42 0.28 -2.65
CA ALA A 8 5.02 1.44 -2.01
C ALA A 8 6.39 1.09 -1.40
N GLY A 9 6.96 2.05 -0.67
CA GLY A 9 8.33 1.98 -0.12
C GLY A 9 9.20 3.17 -0.52
N THR A 10 8.67 4.07 -1.35
CA THR A 10 9.27 5.36 -1.70
C THR A 10 8.33 6.51 -1.35
N THR A 11 8.77 7.74 -1.58
CA THR A 11 7.96 8.96 -1.37
C THR A 11 6.71 8.96 -2.26
N GLU A 12 6.82 8.56 -3.51
CA GLU A 12 5.72 8.54 -4.47
C GLU A 12 4.62 7.56 -4.03
N GLY A 13 5.00 6.38 -3.53
CA GLY A 13 4.04 5.41 -2.98
C GLY A 13 3.25 5.95 -1.79
N ARG A 14 3.88 6.77 -0.94
CA ARG A 14 3.22 7.44 0.18
C ARG A 14 2.24 8.52 -0.29
N GLU A 15 2.64 9.33 -1.26
CA GLU A 15 1.78 10.36 -1.84
C GLU A 15 0.55 9.74 -2.50
N LEU A 16 0.72 8.63 -3.21
CA LEU A 16 -0.39 7.84 -3.75
C LEU A 16 -1.31 7.31 -2.65
N ALA A 17 -0.75 6.72 -1.59
CA ALA A 17 -1.55 6.23 -0.46
C ALA A 17 -2.40 7.36 0.18
N ALA A 18 -1.79 8.54 0.41
CA ALA A 18 -2.51 9.70 0.92
C ALA A 18 -3.65 10.12 -0.03
N PHE A 19 -3.39 10.19 -1.33
CA PHE A 19 -4.39 10.51 -2.34
C PHE A 19 -5.58 9.53 -2.31
N PHE A 20 -5.31 8.22 -2.29
CA PHE A 20 -6.38 7.21 -2.23
C PHE A 20 -7.19 7.31 -0.94
N ALA A 21 -6.53 7.54 0.19
CA ALA A 21 -7.17 7.70 1.49
C ALA A 21 -8.07 8.94 1.52
N GLU A 22 -7.59 10.11 1.09
CA GLU A 22 -8.37 11.36 1.06
C GLU A 22 -9.63 11.24 0.19
N ASN A 23 -9.53 10.51 -0.91
CA ASN A 23 -10.63 10.32 -1.87
C ASN A 23 -11.51 9.10 -1.55
N GLN A 24 -11.24 8.35 -0.46
CA GLN A 24 -11.96 7.13 -0.06
C GLN A 24 -12.02 6.09 -1.19
N ILE A 25 -10.96 6.00 -1.98
CA ILE A 25 -10.84 5.03 -3.06
C ILE A 25 -10.20 3.75 -2.51
N PRO A 26 -10.85 2.58 -2.62
CA PRO A 26 -10.28 1.31 -2.18
C PRO A 26 -8.97 1.00 -2.92
N VAL A 27 -7.91 0.74 -2.15
CA VAL A 27 -6.58 0.39 -2.65
C VAL A 27 -5.88 -0.53 -1.66
N VAL A 28 -5.07 -1.45 -2.17
CA VAL A 28 -4.14 -2.25 -1.37
C VAL A 28 -2.73 -1.67 -1.51
N ILE A 29 -2.11 -1.32 -0.40
CA ILE A 29 -0.75 -0.81 -0.34
C ILE A 29 0.20 -1.92 0.10
N CYS A 30 1.15 -2.28 -0.75
CA CYS A 30 2.17 -3.29 -0.46
C CYS A 30 3.49 -2.62 -0.06
N VAL A 31 4.01 -2.90 1.13
CA VAL A 31 5.33 -2.41 1.59
C VAL A 31 6.25 -3.57 1.97
N ALA A 32 7.52 -3.47 1.57
CA ALA A 32 8.50 -4.53 1.81
C ALA A 32 9.01 -4.61 3.26
N THR A 33 8.86 -3.55 4.06
CA THR A 33 9.41 -3.44 5.42
C THR A 33 8.42 -2.75 6.37
N GLU A 34 8.56 -3.01 7.67
CA GLU A 34 7.77 -2.36 8.74
C GLU A 34 7.97 -0.83 8.81
N TYR A 35 9.14 -0.32 8.40
CA TYR A 35 9.36 1.12 8.32
C TYR A 35 8.46 1.79 7.27
N GLY A 36 8.22 1.14 6.13
CA GLY A 36 7.37 1.69 5.06
C GLY A 36 5.92 1.92 5.50
N GLU A 37 5.46 1.16 6.48
CA GLU A 37 4.14 1.29 7.09
C GLU A 37 4.06 2.37 8.16
N ALA A 38 5.11 2.56 8.98
CA ALA A 38 5.12 3.61 10.00
C ALA A 38 4.89 5.01 9.40
N VAL A 39 5.30 5.21 8.13
CA VAL A 39 5.05 6.46 7.40
C VAL A 39 3.60 6.58 6.87
N LEU A 40 2.83 5.48 6.90
CA LEU A 40 1.42 5.38 6.52
C LEU A 40 0.46 5.42 7.73
N GLU A 41 0.95 5.71 8.95
CA GLU A 41 0.14 5.72 10.19
C GLU A 41 -1.09 6.65 10.17
N ASN A 42 -1.16 7.61 9.22
CA ASN A 42 -2.29 8.53 9.07
C ASN A 42 -3.40 8.05 8.11
N VAL A 43 -3.30 6.85 7.54
CA VAL A 43 -4.25 6.34 6.54
C VAL A 43 -4.89 5.00 6.96
N SER A 44 -5.46 4.98 8.17
CA SER A 44 -6.09 3.80 8.81
C SER A 44 -7.22 3.12 8.02
N GLN A 45 -7.74 3.77 6.98
CA GLN A 45 -8.78 3.26 6.09
C GLN A 45 -8.26 2.47 4.88
N LEU A 46 -6.95 2.35 4.70
CA LEU A 46 -6.34 1.59 3.61
C LEU A 46 -6.03 0.15 4.03
N GLU A 47 -6.12 -0.77 3.08
CA GLU A 47 -5.61 -2.13 3.24
C GLU A 47 -4.10 -2.12 3.00
N ILE A 48 -3.32 -2.63 3.97
CA ILE A 48 -1.85 -2.63 3.91
C ILE A 48 -1.34 -4.07 3.99
N HIS A 49 -0.65 -4.51 2.94
CA HIS A 49 0.12 -5.75 2.92
C HIS A 49 1.59 -5.46 3.26
N ARG A 50 2.12 -6.18 4.25
CA ARG A 50 3.48 -5.97 4.78
C ARG A 50 4.34 -7.19 4.48
N GLY A 51 5.59 -6.95 4.11
CA GLY A 51 6.57 -7.98 3.86
C GLY A 51 6.90 -8.13 2.38
N ARG A 52 8.04 -8.78 2.11
CA ARG A 52 8.45 -9.14 0.76
C ARG A 52 7.64 -10.33 0.31
N LEU A 53 7.13 -10.25 -0.91
CA LEU A 53 6.50 -11.36 -1.60
C LEU A 53 7.44 -11.89 -2.68
N ASP A 54 7.53 -13.20 -2.81
CA ASP A 54 8.10 -13.86 -3.95
C ASP A 54 7.08 -13.97 -5.11
N ALA A 55 7.55 -14.49 -6.25
CA ALA A 55 6.74 -14.58 -7.46
C ALA A 55 5.56 -15.56 -7.36
N GLU A 56 5.63 -16.57 -6.49
CA GLU A 56 4.51 -17.48 -6.26
C GLU A 56 3.50 -16.87 -5.30
N GLU A 57 3.96 -16.16 -4.27
CA GLU A 57 3.10 -15.43 -3.34
C GLU A 57 2.33 -14.30 -4.04
N MET A 58 2.93 -13.61 -5.02
CA MET A 58 2.27 -12.56 -5.81
C MET A 58 1.17 -13.07 -6.77
N LYS A 59 1.14 -14.38 -7.07
CA LYS A 59 0.15 -14.97 -7.99
C LYS A 59 -1.16 -15.36 -7.30
N GLN A 60 -1.16 -15.40 -5.96
CA GLN A 60 -2.33 -15.70 -5.14
C GLN A 60 -3.20 -14.45 -4.96
#